data_AF-A0A7Z2VE36-F1
#
_entry.id   AF-A0A7Z2VE36-F1
#
_cell.length_a   1.000
_cell.length_b   1.000
_cell.length_c   1.000
_cell.angle_alpha   90.00
_cell.angle_beta   90.00
_cell.angle_gamma   90.00
#
_symmetry.space_group_name_H-M   'P 1'
#
loop_
_entity.id
_entity.type
_entity.pdbx_description
1 polymer ?
#
loop_
_entity_poly.entity_id
_entity_poly.type
_entity_poly.pdbx_seq_one_letter_code
_entity_poly.pdbx_strand_id
1 'polypeptide(L)'
;MQLTNFFVMDFNGDVIEADATGHHVAFCCFNCFHPFIANALEGQRGSDEEHLAFCKGCNTGYFLDVRPATEKLYVHNADNIGTSFDLSALDP
;
A
#
# COMPACT_ATOMS: atom_id res chain seq x y z
N MET A 1 -12.69 7.72 -9.09
CA MET A 1 -11.60 8.72 -9.17
C MET A 1 -10.43 8.09 -9.92
N GLN A 2 -9.76 8.81 -10.82
CA GLN A 2 -8.53 8.34 -11.47
C GLN A 2 -7.31 8.93 -10.75
N LEU A 3 -6.37 8.08 -10.36
CA LEU A 3 -5.06 8.44 -9.83
C LEU A 3 -4.19 8.86 -11.00
N THR A 4 -4.11 10.16 -11.23
CA THR A 4 -3.19 10.77 -12.19
C THR A 4 -2.53 11.97 -11.53
N ASN A 5 -1.22 12.10 -11.62
CA ASN A 5 -0.43 13.21 -11.03
C ASN A 5 -0.45 13.27 -9.49
N PHE A 6 -0.65 12.15 -8.80
CA PHE A 6 -0.56 12.10 -7.34
C PHE A 6 0.90 12.04 -6.88
N PHE A 7 1.24 12.78 -5.83
CA PHE A 7 2.49 12.55 -5.11
C PHE A 7 2.34 11.27 -4.29
N VAL A 8 3.06 10.23 -4.68
CA VAL A 8 3.11 8.97 -3.95
C VAL A 8 4.17 9.07 -2.85
N MET A 9 3.75 8.82 -1.63
CA MET A 9 4.56 8.93 -0.43
C MET A 9 4.59 7.60 0.32
N ASP A 10 5.65 7.35 1.08
CA ASP A 10 5.65 6.29 2.09
C ASP A 10 4.91 6.73 3.36
N PHE A 11 4.89 5.87 4.38
CA PHE A 11 4.27 6.16 5.66
C PHE A 11 4.95 7.28 6.46
N ASN A 12 6.19 7.66 6.15
CA ASN A 12 6.91 8.78 6.76
C ASN A 12 6.59 10.12 6.08
N GLY A 13 5.93 10.08 4.92
CA GLY A 13 5.66 11.25 4.10
C GLY A 13 6.77 11.59 3.12
N ASP A 14 7.75 10.68 2.93
CA ASP A 14 8.79 10.82 1.93
C ASP A 14 8.26 10.42 0.56
N VAL A 15 8.58 11.21 -0.47
CA VAL A 15 8.19 10.89 -1.86
C VAL A 15 8.97 9.68 -2.33
N ILE A 16 8.26 8.70 -2.88
CA ILE A 16 8.85 7.45 -3.40
C ILE A 16 8.78 7.37 -4.92
N GLU A 17 9.66 6.55 -5.50
CA GLU A 17 9.57 6.17 -6.91
C GLU A 17 8.37 5.23 -7.10
N ALA A 18 7.33 5.75 -7.74
CA ALA A 18 6.11 5.02 -8.04
C ALA A 18 5.44 5.58 -9.30
N ASP A 19 4.64 4.74 -9.94
CA ASP A 19 3.82 5.11 -11.09
C ASP A 19 2.34 4.84 -10.77
N ALA A 20 1.52 5.88 -10.84
CA ALA A 20 0.09 5.82 -10.57
C ALA A 20 -0.68 5.97 -11.89
N THR A 21 -1.47 4.96 -12.24
CA THR A 21 -2.27 4.93 -13.46
C THR A 21 -3.66 4.35 -13.20
N GLY A 22 -4.71 5.15 -13.42
CA GLY A 22 -6.10 4.72 -13.26
C GLY A 22 -6.44 4.49 -11.80
N HIS A 23 -6.52 3.23 -11.35
CA HIS A 23 -6.70 2.88 -9.94
C HIS A 23 -5.48 2.15 -9.37
N HIS A 24 -4.45 1.92 -10.19
CA HIS A 24 -3.30 1.13 -9.81
C HIS A 24 -2.14 2.05 -9.45
N VAL A 25 -1.33 1.60 -8.49
CA VAL A 25 -0.06 2.22 -8.12
C VAL A 25 1.00 1.14 -8.15
N ALA A 26 1.99 1.31 -9.03
CA ALA A 26 3.17 0.46 -9.13
C ALA A 26 4.32 1.07 -8.32
N PHE A 27 4.96 0.25 -7.48
CA PHE A 27 6.13 0.64 -6.68
C PHE A 27 6.96 -0.60 -6.33
N CYS A 28 8.13 -0.42 -5.73
CA CYS A 28 8.94 -1.52 -5.23
C CYS A 28 8.64 -1.76 -3.75
N CYS A 29 8.46 -3.02 -3.35
CA CYS A 29 8.31 -3.38 -1.95
C CYS A 29 9.46 -2.82 -1.10
N PHE A 30 9.14 -2.12 -0.01
CA PHE A 30 10.12 -1.46 0.85
C PHE A 30 11.08 -2.44 1.56
N ASN A 31 10.69 -3.71 1.69
CA ASN A 31 11.48 -4.73 2.38
C ASN A 31 12.38 -5.55 1.44
N CYS A 32 11.87 -5.93 0.26
CA CYS A 32 12.59 -6.87 -0.64
C CYS A 32 12.80 -6.34 -2.06
N PHE A 33 12.39 -5.10 -2.35
CA PHE A 33 12.47 -4.46 -3.66
C PHE A 33 11.76 -5.20 -4.81
N HIS A 34 10.95 -6.21 -4.51
CA HIS A 34 10.16 -6.90 -5.52
C HIS A 34 9.12 -5.93 -6.11
N PRO A 35 8.91 -5.92 -7.44
CA PRO A 35 7.90 -5.10 -8.08
C PRO A 35 6.51 -5.40 -7.52
N PHE A 36 5.76 -4.35 -7.24
CA PHE A 36 4.50 -4.42 -6.54
C PHE A 36 3.45 -3.54 -7.19
N ILE A 37 2.20 -3.98 -7.20
CA ILE A 37 1.06 -3.19 -7.66
C ILE A 37 -0.03 -3.25 -6.58
N ALA A 38 -0.47 -2.07 -6.13
CA ALA A 38 -1.65 -1.90 -5.28
C ALA A 38 -2.82 -1.30 -6.06
N ASN A 39 -4.04 -1.48 -5.56
CA ASN A 39 -5.26 -0.93 -6.14
C ASN A 39 -5.96 -0.01 -5.13
N ALA A 40 -6.30 1.21 -5.55
CA ALA A 40 -7.01 2.20 -4.75
C ALA A 40 -8.54 2.16 -4.92
N LEU A 41 -9.06 1.22 -5.71
CA LEU A 41 -10.50 1.02 -5.86
C LEU A 41 -11.05 0.36 -4.59
N GLU A 42 -12.05 0.98 -3.97
CA GLU A 42 -12.68 0.53 -2.73
C GLU A 42 -13.03 -0.98 -2.73
N GLY A 43 -12.68 -1.67 -1.64
CA GLY A 43 -12.89 -3.11 -1.46
C GLY A 43 -12.01 -4.00 -2.33
N GLN A 44 -11.02 -3.44 -3.03
CA GLN A 44 -10.03 -4.22 -3.78
C GLN A 44 -8.75 -4.40 -2.98
N ARG A 45 -7.96 -5.38 -3.40
CA ARG A 45 -6.65 -5.66 -2.81
C ARG A 45 -5.72 -4.43 -2.88
N GLY A 46 -5.40 -3.89 -1.72
CA GLY A 46 -4.56 -2.71 -1.48
C GLY A 46 -5.35 -1.44 -1.20
N SER A 47 -6.69 -1.47 -1.15
CA SER A 47 -7.50 -0.25 -1.06
C SER A 47 -7.50 0.39 0.32
N ASP A 48 -7.34 -0.42 1.36
CA ASP A 48 -7.43 -0.01 2.76
C ASP A 48 -6.82 -1.09 3.67
N GLU A 49 -6.82 -0.83 4.98
CA GLU A 49 -6.23 -1.69 6.00
C GLU A 49 -6.93 -3.05 6.16
N GLU A 50 -8.20 -3.18 5.76
CA GLU A 50 -8.95 -4.44 5.79
C GLU A 50 -8.69 -5.28 4.52
N HIS A 51 -8.31 -4.64 3.42
CA HIS A 51 -8.09 -5.27 2.12
C HIS A 51 -6.61 -5.24 1.70
N LEU A 52 -5.70 -5.78 2.52
CA LEU A 52 -4.26 -5.71 2.26
C LEU A 52 -3.80 -6.37 0.95
N ALA A 53 -2.82 -5.75 0.30
CA ALA A 53 -2.06 -6.32 -0.80
C ALA A 53 -0.72 -6.90 -0.31
N PHE A 54 -0.55 -8.23 -0.39
CA PHE A 54 0.71 -8.89 0.03
C PHE A 54 1.79 -8.98 -1.06
N CYS A 55 3.05 -8.71 -0.69
CA CYS A 55 4.18 -8.78 -1.59
C CYS A 55 4.48 -10.23 -1.98
N LYS A 56 4.70 -10.49 -3.28
CA LYS A 56 5.04 -11.85 -3.75
C LYS A 56 6.46 -12.29 -3.37
N GLY A 57 7.35 -11.36 -3.03
CA GLY A 57 8.73 -11.65 -2.63
C GLY A 57 8.90 -11.98 -1.15
N CYS A 58 8.34 -11.14 -0.26
CA CYS A 58 8.52 -11.27 1.19
C CYS A 58 7.23 -11.31 2.01
N ASN A 59 6.07 -11.37 1.35
CA ASN A 59 4.74 -11.41 1.97
C ASN A 59 4.35 -10.20 2.83
N THR A 60 5.10 -9.09 2.79
CA THR A 60 4.70 -7.85 3.47
C THR A 60 3.40 -7.30 2.90
N GLY A 61 2.44 -6.95 3.76
CA GLY A 61 1.15 -6.37 3.39
C GLY A 61 1.23 -4.86 3.19
N TYR A 62 0.55 -4.34 2.17
CA TYR A 62 0.46 -2.91 1.85
C TYR A 62 -0.97 -2.47 1.55
N PHE A 63 -1.29 -1.21 1.83
CA PHE A 63 -2.52 -0.55 1.37
C PHE A 63 -2.27 0.94 1.05
N LEU A 64 -3.23 1.54 0.36
CA LEU A 64 -3.16 2.92 -0.13
C LEU A 64 -4.10 3.83 0.66
N ASP A 65 -3.58 4.91 1.24
CA ASP A 65 -4.38 6.03 1.75
C ASP A 65 -4.37 7.15 0.69
N VAL A 66 -5.45 7.24 -0.08
CA VAL A 66 -5.62 8.26 -1.11
C VAL A 66 -6.24 9.50 -0.49
N ARG A 67 -5.60 10.66 -0.66
CA ARG A 67 -6.08 11.97 -0.20
C ARG A 67 -6.34 12.90 -1.38
N PRO A 68 -7.55 12.87 -1.96
CA PRO A 68 -7.86 13.59 -3.20
C PRO A 68 -7.71 15.10 -3.06
N ALA A 69 -8.08 15.66 -1.91
CA ALA A 69 -8.06 17.11 -1.66
C ALA A 69 -6.64 17.70 -1.67
N THR A 70 -5.60 16.88 -1.51
CA THR A 70 -4.20 17.32 -1.48
C THR A 70 -3.36 16.71 -2.59
N GLU A 71 -3.97 15.91 -3.49
CA GLU A 71 -3.27 15.17 -4.55
C GLU A 71 -2.13 14.28 -4.00
N LYS A 72 -2.33 13.73 -2.79
CA LYS A 72 -1.38 12.84 -2.13
C LYS A 72 -1.91 11.43 -2.02
N LEU A 73 -1.00 10.48 -2.13
CA LEU A 73 -1.26 9.07 -1.91
C LEU A 73 -0.18 8.52 -0.99
N TYR A 74 -0.57 7.86 0.08
CA TYR A 74 0.35 7.25 1.03
C TYR A 74 0.30 5.73 0.88
N VAL A 75 1.48 5.12 0.80
CA VAL A 75 1.65 3.67 0.82
C VAL A 75 2.01 3.25 2.24
N HIS A 76 1.09 2.55 2.89
CA HIS A 76 1.29 2.02 4.23
C HIS A 76 1.62 0.53 4.16
N ASN A 77 2.55 0.07 4.99
CA ASN A 77 2.72 -1.36 5.26
C ASN A 77 1.95 -1.76 6.53
N ALA A 78 1.34 -2.94 6.50
CA ALA A 78 0.59 -3.48 7.63
C ALA A 78 1.44 -3.66 8.89
N ASP A 79 2.75 -3.91 8.74
CA ASP A 79 3.67 -4.10 9.88
C ASP A 79 3.92 -2.80 10.67
N ASN A 80 3.65 -1.62 10.10
CA ASN A 80 3.78 -0.32 10.78
C ASN A 80 2.44 0.27 11.24
N ILE A 81 1.31 -0.41 11.02
CA ILE A 81 0.10 -0.11 11.77
C ILE A 81 0.33 -0.72 13.14
N GLY A 82 0.31 0.10 14.20
CA GLY A 82 0.62 -0.31 15.57
C GLY A 82 -0.35 -1.34 16.16
N THR A 83 -0.33 -2.56 15.64
CA THR A 83 -0.94 -3.75 16.22
C THR A 83 0.02 -4.91 15.97
N SER A 84 0.59 -5.40 17.08
CA SER A 84 1.02 -6.77 17.20
C SER A 84 -0.11 -7.68 16.70
N PHE A 85 -0.06 -8.11 15.43
CA PHE A 85 -0.86 -9.24 15.00
C PHE A 85 -0.26 -10.46 15.71
N ASP A 86 -0.93 -10.87 16.78
CA ASP A 86 -0.57 -12.05 17.53
C ASP A 86 -0.84 -13.28 16.66
N LEU A 87 0.22 -13.79 16.03
CA LEU A 87 0.22 -14.98 15.21
C LEU A 87 -0.10 -16.27 16.00
N SER A 88 -0.25 -16.20 17.33
CA SER A 88 -0.65 -17.35 18.13
C SER A 88 -2.11 -17.78 17.95
N ALA A 89 -2.92 -17.01 17.21
CA ALA A 89 -4.31 -17.36 16.87
C ALA A 89 -4.46 -18.13 15.54
N LEU A 90 -3.37 -18.44 14.83
CA LEU A 90 -3.40 -19.06 13.49
C LEU A 90 -2.74 -20.45 13.40
N ASP A 91 -2.43 -21.11 14.52
CA ASP A 91 -2.15 -22.55 14.49
C ASP A 91 -3.44 -23.38 14.72
N PRO A 92 -3.61 -24.51 13.99
CA PRO A 92 -4.89 -25.17 13.72
C PRO A 92 -5.55 -25.93 14.87
#